data_AF-A0A0W0Z1E2-F1
#
_entry.id   AF-A0A0W0Z1E2-F1
#
_cell.length_a   1.000
_cell.length_b   1.000
_cell.length_c   1.000
_cell.angle_alpha   90.00
_cell.angle_beta   90.00
_cell.angle_gamma   90.00
#
_symmetry.space_group_name_H-M   'P 1'
#
loop_
_entity.id
_entity.type
_entity.pdbx_description
1 polymer ?
#
loop_
_entity_poly.entity_id
_entity_poly.type
_entity_poly.pdbx_seq_one_letter_code
_entity_poly.pdbx_strand_id
1 'polypeptide(L)'
;MNLVHEISPSQAQEKVNFVILVPNTKEVTLYNFILREEEVPYNEQPSHYQFKKWSAWCSAHFSSYYFLVKYKNALLRCKQFLYDFGPLSTLDHAALYDHWVWEMNPHVLNQESICWIGYDYSKSKTLSFLSHGTNIELRLLEGNLKDEEFLELCKFFSPLSSSSEILEKSFFELSYWSRYNNCVENACINRNEYKPPSSLWNLRWPMHNILSGSKPDHNLKYLNYLNLDFIADSQIIYGNKDQIEEIQLVMFPKNGKKSQIAWFRVFNKASFPIKKPPLSRLPNMNSFSGYSNFNLTVLNPKSDMISSNIYIASVNNCYGPHDALWWDNENAYLLQLSASVNNSIELFKEIFCQLMDDK
;
A
#
# COMPACT_ATOMS: atom_id res chain seq x y z
N MET A 1 -4.91 5.94 24.20
CA MET A 1 -5.04 6.41 22.81
C MET A 1 -4.84 7.91 22.84
N ASN A 2 -3.69 8.37 22.36
CA ASN A 2 -3.29 9.78 22.31
C ASN A 2 -4.03 10.49 21.18
N LEU A 3 -5.23 10.99 21.50
CA LEU A 3 -6.01 11.84 20.62
C LEU A 3 -5.82 13.29 21.02
N VAL A 4 -5.41 14.11 20.07
CA VAL A 4 -5.30 15.56 20.21
C VAL A 4 -6.43 16.19 19.40
N HIS A 5 -7.36 16.83 20.10
CA HIS A 5 -8.51 17.51 19.51
C HIS A 5 -8.17 18.97 19.16
N GLU A 6 -8.92 19.53 18.21
CA GLU A 6 -8.84 20.94 17.80
C GLU A 6 -7.47 21.39 17.30
N ILE A 7 -6.62 20.44 16.90
CA ILE A 7 -5.30 20.73 16.33
C ILE A 7 -5.42 21.12 14.86
N SER A 8 -4.94 22.32 14.52
CA SER A 8 -5.00 22.82 13.15
C SER A 8 -4.19 21.96 12.17
N PRO A 9 -4.51 21.95 10.87
CA PRO A 9 -3.76 21.20 9.87
C PRO A 9 -2.25 21.50 9.88
N SER A 10 -1.86 22.77 10.04
CA SER A 10 -0.45 23.17 10.10
C SER A 10 0.27 22.63 11.34
N GLN A 11 -0.36 22.68 12.52
CA GLN A 11 0.21 22.11 13.74
C GLN A 11 0.27 20.59 13.71
N ALA A 12 -0.73 19.94 13.11
CA ALA A 12 -0.72 18.50 12.91
C ALA A 12 0.41 18.09 11.94
N GLN A 13 0.66 18.88 10.89
CA GLN A 13 1.69 18.59 9.89
C GLN A 13 3.08 18.42 10.50
N GLU A 14 3.40 19.22 11.52
CA GLU A 14 4.68 19.16 12.26
C GLU A 14 4.87 17.88 13.07
N LYS A 15 3.79 17.14 13.33
CA LYS A 15 3.77 15.96 14.20
C LYS A 15 3.60 14.63 13.45
N VAL A 16 3.23 14.67 12.17
CA VAL A 16 2.93 13.48 11.39
C VAL A 16 4.07 13.12 10.44
N ASN A 17 4.09 11.87 10.00
CA ASN A 17 5.03 11.29 9.04
C ASN A 17 4.45 11.21 7.61
N PHE A 18 3.39 11.97 7.32
CA PHE A 18 2.74 12.03 6.02
C PHE A 18 2.31 13.44 5.68
N VAL A 19 2.01 13.68 4.41
CA VAL A 19 1.58 14.99 3.92
C VAL A 19 0.10 15.16 4.21
N ILE A 20 -0.27 16.18 4.98
CA ILE A 20 -1.66 16.54 5.19
C ILE A 20 -2.14 17.34 3.97
N LEU A 21 -3.21 16.85 3.35
CA LEU A 21 -3.90 17.53 2.26
C LEU A 21 -5.22 18.10 2.75
N VAL A 22 -5.54 19.33 2.37
CA VAL A 22 -6.83 19.96 2.67
C VAL A 22 -7.48 20.48 1.39
N PRO A 23 -8.82 20.43 1.28
CA PRO A 23 -9.53 21.01 0.14
C PRO A 23 -9.36 22.53 0.13
N ASN A 24 -8.69 23.05 -0.90
CA ASN A 24 -8.45 24.47 -1.09
C ASN A 24 -9.58 25.10 -1.93
N THR A 25 -10.75 25.25 -1.31
CA THR A 25 -11.92 25.89 -1.92
C THR A 25 -12.79 26.56 -0.85
N LYS A 26 -13.54 27.59 -1.24
CA LYS A 26 -14.54 28.25 -0.38
C LYS A 26 -15.84 27.47 -0.25
N GLU A 27 -16.04 26.44 -1.08
CA GLU A 27 -17.26 25.61 -1.09
C GLU A 27 -17.29 24.59 0.05
N VAL A 28 -16.19 24.45 0.78
CA VAL A 28 -16.01 23.46 1.83
C VAL A 28 -15.82 24.16 3.17
N THR A 29 -16.46 23.63 4.20
CA THR A 29 -16.18 23.98 5.59
C THR A 29 -15.54 22.78 6.29
N LEU A 30 -14.39 23.02 6.94
CA LEU A 30 -13.64 22.02 7.68
C LEU A 30 -13.79 22.25 9.18
N TYR A 31 -13.98 21.19 9.96
CA TYR A 31 -14.08 21.28 11.42
C TYR A 31 -13.80 19.93 12.09
N ASN A 32 -13.76 19.93 13.43
CA ASN A 32 -13.50 18.75 14.25
C ASN A 32 -12.20 18.03 13.86
N PHE A 33 -11.10 18.80 13.86
CA PHE A 33 -9.77 18.27 13.59
C PHE A 33 -9.28 17.43 14.76
N ILE A 34 -8.85 16.20 14.48
CA ILE A 34 -8.35 15.25 15.47
C ILE A 34 -7.09 14.60 14.92
N LEU A 35 -5.98 14.74 15.64
CA LEU A 35 -4.77 13.96 15.40
C LEU A 35 -4.78 12.78 16.37
N ARG A 36 -4.68 11.57 15.83
CA ARG A 36 -4.16 10.43 16.58
C ARG A 36 -2.64 10.50 16.46
N GLU A 37 -1.98 10.83 17.55
CA GLU A 37 -0.52 10.81 17.59
C GLU A 37 -0.02 9.38 17.48
N GLU A 38 1.16 9.25 16.89
CA GLU A 38 1.90 8.01 16.85
C GLU A 38 2.27 7.59 18.28
N GLU A 39 2.13 6.30 18.61
CA GLU A 39 2.59 5.75 19.89
C GLU A 39 3.66 4.69 19.66
N VAL A 40 4.63 4.60 20.57
CA VAL A 40 5.62 3.50 20.59
C VAL A 40 4.85 2.17 20.68
N PRO A 41 5.26 1.14 19.93
CA PRO A 41 4.64 -0.17 20.05
C PRO A 41 4.66 -0.71 21.49
N TYR A 42 3.53 -1.25 21.94
CA TYR A 42 3.45 -1.92 23.23
C TYR A 42 4.02 -3.34 23.14
N ASN A 43 4.98 -3.66 24.00
CA ASN A 43 5.53 -5.02 24.16
C ASN A 43 4.76 -5.87 25.18
N GLU A 44 3.66 -5.34 25.76
CA GLU A 44 2.86 -6.02 26.78
C GLU A 44 1.44 -6.30 26.25
N GLN A 45 0.90 -7.49 26.52
CA GLN A 45 -0.51 -7.78 26.24
C GLN A 45 -1.40 -6.91 27.14
N PRO A 46 -2.22 -5.98 26.61
CA PRO A 46 -3.06 -5.15 27.44
C PRO A 46 -4.14 -6.01 28.14
N SER A 47 -4.26 -5.86 29.45
CA SER A 47 -5.14 -6.69 30.30
C SER A 47 -6.63 -6.36 30.17
N HIS A 48 -7.01 -5.21 29.59
CA HIS A 48 -8.41 -4.77 29.56
C HIS A 48 -8.79 -3.97 28.31
N TYR A 49 -9.22 -4.69 27.27
CA TYR A 49 -10.29 -4.31 26.33
C TYR A 49 -10.91 -5.61 25.78
N GLN A 50 -12.22 -5.61 25.50
CA GLN A 50 -13.12 -6.78 25.35
C GLN A 50 -12.85 -7.74 24.16
N PHE A 51 -11.62 -8.22 23.99
CA PHE A 51 -11.31 -9.40 23.18
C PHE A 51 -10.39 -10.31 24.02
N LYS A 52 -10.82 -11.55 24.30
CA LYS A 52 -10.12 -12.45 25.24
C LYS A 52 -8.69 -12.83 24.82
N LYS A 53 -8.31 -12.60 23.56
CA LYS A 53 -6.93 -12.59 23.06
C LYS A 53 -6.92 -11.66 21.86
N TRP A 54 -6.28 -10.49 21.96
CA TRP A 54 -5.78 -9.86 20.76
C TRP A 54 -4.64 -10.74 20.25
N SER A 55 -4.64 -11.07 18.96
CA SER A 55 -3.40 -11.51 18.33
C SER A 55 -2.41 -10.33 18.46
N ALA A 56 -1.12 -10.59 18.61
CA ALA A 56 -0.09 -9.57 18.86
C ALA A 56 0.02 -8.45 17.78
N TRP A 57 -0.88 -8.43 16.80
CA TRP A 57 -0.93 -7.64 15.56
C TRP A 57 -1.35 -6.18 15.82
N CYS A 58 -1.68 -5.81 17.05
CA CYS A 58 -2.24 -4.50 17.40
C CYS A 58 -1.39 -3.69 18.38
N SER A 59 -0.09 -3.94 18.43
CA SER A 59 0.85 -3.04 19.10
C SER A 59 1.18 -1.80 18.26
N ALA A 60 0.94 -1.81 16.94
CA ALA A 60 1.27 -0.70 16.05
C ALA A 60 0.23 0.41 16.11
N HIS A 61 0.63 1.60 16.57
CA HIS A 61 -0.24 2.75 16.71
C HIS A 61 0.24 3.86 15.78
N PHE A 62 0.00 3.66 14.48
CA PHE A 62 0.33 4.64 13.45
C PHE A 62 -0.38 5.98 13.69
N SER A 63 0.30 7.05 13.31
CA SER A 63 -0.31 8.37 13.26
C SER A 63 -1.44 8.40 12.23
N SER A 64 -2.52 9.13 12.55
CA SER A 64 -3.56 9.42 11.57
C SER A 64 -4.21 10.76 11.87
N TYR A 65 -4.53 11.51 10.82
CA TYR A 65 -5.19 12.80 10.95
C TYR A 65 -6.62 12.72 10.41
N TYR A 66 -7.57 13.21 11.18
CA TYR A 66 -8.99 13.18 10.87
C TYR A 66 -9.59 14.58 10.94
N PHE A 67 -10.55 14.85 10.06
CA PHE A 67 -11.43 16.01 10.16
C PHE A 67 -12.76 15.78 9.44
N LEU A 68 -13.73 16.62 9.75
CA LEU A 68 -15.00 16.66 9.05
C LEU A 68 -14.97 17.67 7.91
N VAL A 69 -15.63 17.30 6.82
CA VAL A 69 -15.77 18.06 5.59
C VAL A 69 -17.26 18.24 5.34
N LYS A 70 -17.75 19.48 5.43
CA LYS A 70 -19.09 19.83 4.95
C LYS A 70 -18.96 20.39 3.54
N TYR A 71 -19.62 19.72 2.59
CA TYR A 71 -19.60 20.06 1.17
C TYR A 71 -21.00 19.85 0.61
N LYS A 72 -21.56 20.87 -0.03
CA LYS A 72 -22.96 20.87 -0.50
C LYS A 72 -23.92 20.48 0.64
N ASN A 73 -24.79 19.49 0.41
CA ASN A 73 -25.76 18.95 1.38
C ASN A 73 -25.22 17.73 2.16
N ALA A 74 -23.91 17.50 2.18
CA ALA A 74 -23.30 16.31 2.76
C ALA A 74 -22.27 16.62 3.84
N LEU A 75 -22.13 15.67 4.76
CA LEU A 75 -21.09 15.61 5.76
C LEU A 75 -20.21 14.39 5.49
N LEU A 76 -18.91 14.62 5.33
CA LEU A 76 -17.93 13.56 5.15
C LEU A 76 -16.91 13.59 6.29
N ARG A 77 -16.41 12.41 6.63
CA ARG A 77 -15.17 12.25 7.37
C ARG A 77 -14.02 12.16 6.37
N CYS A 78 -12.97 12.94 6.58
CA CYS A 78 -11.66 12.72 6.00
C CYS A 78 -10.74 12.06 7.02
N LYS A 79 -10.04 10.99 6.63
CA LYS A 79 -8.94 10.37 7.38
C LYS A 79 -7.71 10.27 6.49
N GLN A 80 -6.56 10.63 7.02
CA GLN A 80 -5.27 10.66 6.31
C GLN A 80 -4.17 10.01 7.11
N PHE A 81 -3.31 9.27 6.42
CA PHE A 81 -2.24 8.49 7.03
C PHE A 81 -1.24 7.93 6.01
N LEU A 82 -0.06 7.55 6.49
CA LEU A 82 0.92 6.77 5.74
C LEU A 82 0.66 5.28 5.93
N TYR A 83 0.78 4.49 4.85
CA TYR A 83 0.88 3.05 4.96
C TYR A 83 2.33 2.60 4.82
N ASP A 84 2.82 1.95 5.86
CA ASP A 84 4.22 1.50 6.00
C ASP A 84 4.56 0.23 5.22
N PHE A 85 3.56 -0.60 4.95
CA PHE A 85 3.75 -1.90 4.32
C PHE A 85 3.26 -1.88 2.87
N GLY A 86 3.99 -2.59 2.00
CA GLY A 86 3.57 -2.83 0.60
C GLY A 86 2.11 -3.28 0.50
N PRO A 87 1.48 -3.12 -0.67
CA PRO A 87 0.12 -2.61 -0.85
C PRO A 87 -0.96 -3.42 -0.13
N LEU A 88 -1.05 -3.16 1.17
CA LEU A 88 -2.30 -2.87 1.86
C LEU A 88 -2.75 -1.43 1.57
N SER A 89 -1.88 -0.57 1.04
CA SER A 89 -2.27 0.80 0.69
C SER A 89 -3.44 0.86 -0.29
N THR A 90 -3.61 -0.14 -1.18
CA THR A 90 -4.85 -0.31 -1.94
C THR A 90 -5.93 -1.04 -1.15
N LEU A 91 -5.66 -2.17 -0.50
CA LEU A 91 -6.72 -3.01 0.11
C LEU A 91 -7.30 -2.50 1.43
N ASP A 92 -6.59 -1.64 2.10
CA ASP A 92 -6.98 -0.99 3.34
C ASP A 92 -7.46 0.45 3.03
N HIS A 93 -7.80 0.70 1.76
CA HIS A 93 -8.77 1.71 1.41
C HIS A 93 -10.12 1.27 1.96
N ALA A 94 -10.80 2.12 2.71
CA ALA A 94 -12.14 1.81 3.19
C ALA A 94 -13.12 1.34 2.09
N ALA A 95 -12.96 1.78 0.82
CA ALA A 95 -13.74 1.29 -0.33
C ALA A 95 -13.39 -0.15 -0.81
N LEU A 96 -12.35 -0.76 -0.24
CA LEU A 96 -11.84 -2.10 -0.55
C LEU A 96 -12.00 -3.10 0.60
N TYR A 97 -12.67 -2.69 1.68
CA TYR A 97 -12.88 -3.55 2.85
C TYR A 97 -14.07 -4.50 2.64
N ASP A 98 -13.85 -5.78 2.97
CA ASP A 98 -14.86 -6.84 3.03
C ASP A 98 -15.48 -7.22 1.66
N HIS A 99 -16.61 -7.92 1.69
CA HIS A 99 -17.48 -8.32 0.57
C HIS A 99 -18.03 -7.15 -0.28
N TRP A 100 -17.35 -6.00 -0.42
CA TRP A 100 -17.82 -4.87 -1.25
C TRP A 100 -16.84 -4.49 -2.35
N VAL A 101 -15.72 -5.22 -2.46
CA VAL A 101 -14.69 -5.04 -3.50
C VAL A 101 -15.28 -5.05 -4.92
N TRP A 102 -16.41 -5.73 -5.15
CA TRP A 102 -17.05 -5.81 -6.47
C TRP A 102 -17.90 -4.58 -6.85
N GLU A 103 -18.25 -3.71 -5.90
CA GLU A 103 -18.95 -2.44 -6.18
C GLU A 103 -17.98 -1.28 -6.38
N MET A 104 -16.68 -1.56 -6.34
CA MET A 104 -15.65 -0.56 -6.47
C MET A 104 -15.45 -0.16 -7.93
N ASN A 105 -15.45 1.15 -8.17
CA ASN A 105 -15.16 1.71 -9.48
C ASN A 105 -13.92 2.61 -9.42
N PRO A 106 -12.91 2.40 -10.29
CA PRO A 106 -11.82 3.33 -10.46
C PRO A 106 -12.30 4.55 -11.25
N HIS A 107 -11.89 5.73 -10.82
CA HIS A 107 -12.14 6.99 -11.53
C HIS A 107 -10.84 7.79 -11.64
N VAL A 108 -10.66 8.43 -12.79
CA VAL A 108 -9.54 9.34 -13.01
C VAL A 108 -9.77 10.61 -12.18
N LEU A 109 -8.86 10.88 -11.25
CA LEU A 109 -8.93 12.07 -10.40
C LEU A 109 -8.26 13.27 -11.07
N ASN A 110 -7.05 13.05 -11.58
CA ASN A 110 -6.24 14.05 -12.29
C ASN A 110 -5.36 13.35 -13.34
N GLN A 111 -4.28 13.97 -13.82
CA GLN A 111 -3.40 13.39 -14.84
C GLN A 111 -2.58 12.17 -14.36
N GLU A 112 -2.50 11.93 -13.04
CA GLU A 112 -1.60 10.96 -12.42
C GLU A 112 -2.33 9.99 -11.51
N SER A 113 -3.19 10.54 -10.65
CA SER A 113 -3.90 9.79 -9.62
C SER A 113 -5.24 9.28 -10.15
N ILE A 114 -5.58 8.08 -9.71
CA ILE A 114 -6.95 7.60 -9.71
C ILE A 114 -7.50 7.64 -8.29
N CYS A 115 -8.81 7.58 -8.17
CA CYS A 115 -9.50 7.32 -6.92
C CYS A 115 -10.45 6.15 -7.08
N TRP A 116 -10.80 5.54 -5.96
CA TRP A 116 -11.71 4.41 -5.87
C TRP A 116 -12.96 4.83 -5.12
N ILE A 117 -14.12 4.66 -5.74
CA ILE A 117 -15.43 4.85 -5.09
C ILE A 117 -16.02 3.48 -4.81
N GLY A 118 -16.53 3.29 -3.58
CA GLY A 118 -17.18 2.06 -3.13
C GLY A 118 -17.86 2.28 -1.78
N TYR A 119 -17.91 1.22 -0.95
CA TYR A 119 -18.52 1.25 0.37
C TYR A 119 -17.57 0.68 1.42
N ASP A 120 -17.63 1.23 2.63
CA ASP A 120 -16.87 0.69 3.76
C ASP A 120 -17.59 -0.47 4.47
N TYR A 121 -16.95 -1.07 5.48
CA TYR A 121 -17.51 -2.18 6.27
C TYR A 121 -18.87 -1.84 6.94
N SER A 122 -19.19 -0.56 7.09
CA SER A 122 -20.47 -0.09 7.62
C SER A 122 -21.45 0.34 6.52
N LYS A 123 -21.18 -0.06 5.27
CA LYS A 123 -21.95 0.24 4.06
C LYS A 123 -22.09 1.74 3.79
N SER A 124 -21.15 2.55 4.29
CA SER A 124 -21.12 3.99 4.01
C SER A 124 -20.36 4.24 2.72
N LYS A 125 -20.95 5.03 1.82
CA LYS A 125 -20.30 5.43 0.57
C LYS A 125 -18.96 6.10 0.87
N THR A 126 -17.92 5.62 0.22
CA THR A 126 -16.54 5.99 0.52
C THR A 126 -15.74 6.19 -0.76
N LEU A 127 -14.87 7.19 -0.75
CA LEU A 127 -13.87 7.43 -1.78
C LEU A 127 -12.50 7.38 -1.14
N SER A 128 -11.54 6.76 -1.83
CA SER A 128 -10.15 6.74 -1.40
C SER A 128 -9.18 7.01 -2.55
N PHE A 129 -8.04 7.63 -2.24
CA PHE A 129 -6.97 7.87 -3.20
C PHE A 129 -5.62 8.05 -2.50
N LEU A 130 -4.55 7.86 -3.26
CA LEU A 130 -3.18 8.13 -2.86
C LEU A 130 -2.71 9.45 -3.48
N SER A 131 -2.15 10.34 -2.67
CA SER A 131 -1.56 11.59 -3.12
C SER A 131 -0.37 11.97 -2.25
N HIS A 132 0.75 12.34 -2.86
CA HIS A 132 1.97 12.78 -2.14
C HIS A 132 2.42 11.79 -1.05
N GLY A 133 2.33 10.49 -1.31
CA GLY A 133 2.66 9.41 -0.37
C GLY A 133 1.63 9.20 0.74
N THR A 134 0.50 9.93 0.72
CA THR A 134 -0.53 9.90 1.76
C THR A 134 -1.80 9.26 1.25
N ASN A 135 -2.32 8.30 2.02
CA ASN A 135 -3.64 7.74 1.76
C ASN A 135 -4.71 8.66 2.35
N ILE A 136 -5.68 9.02 1.53
CA ILE A 136 -6.83 9.84 1.90
C ILE A 136 -8.09 9.00 1.76
N GLU A 137 -8.89 8.99 2.82
CA GLU A 137 -10.20 8.34 2.86
C GLU A 137 -11.29 9.35 3.16
N LEU A 138 -12.28 9.45 2.27
CA LEU A 138 -13.48 10.26 2.43
C LEU A 138 -14.68 9.35 2.59
N ARG A 139 -15.26 9.33 3.79
CA ARG A 139 -16.46 8.55 4.10
C ARG A 139 -17.66 9.47 4.24
N LEU A 140 -18.75 9.19 3.54
CA LEU A 140 -20.03 9.87 3.72
C LEU A 140 -20.62 9.50 5.09
N LEU A 141 -20.91 10.49 5.91
CA LEU A 141 -21.59 10.32 7.21
C LEU A 141 -23.07 10.69 7.10
N GLU A 142 -23.37 11.79 6.41
CA GLU A 142 -24.73 12.31 6.24
C GLU A 142 -24.91 12.93 4.85
N GLY A 143 -26.16 12.99 4.38
CA GLY A 143 -26.52 13.55 3.09
C GLY A 143 -26.36 12.56 1.93
N ASN A 144 -26.26 13.09 0.72
CA ASN A 144 -26.07 12.29 -0.49
C ASN A 144 -25.26 13.10 -1.50
N LEU A 145 -24.21 12.50 -2.05
CA LEU A 145 -23.43 13.06 -3.14
C LEU A 145 -23.34 12.04 -4.27
N LYS A 146 -23.50 12.50 -5.49
CA LYS A 146 -23.22 11.70 -6.69
C LYS A 146 -21.72 11.44 -6.81
N ASP A 147 -21.35 10.44 -7.61
CA ASP A 147 -19.93 10.09 -7.81
C ASP A 147 -19.16 11.28 -8.39
N GLU A 148 -19.76 12.02 -9.33
CA GLU A 148 -19.12 13.19 -9.95
C GLU A 148 -18.82 14.28 -8.92
N GLU A 149 -19.68 14.45 -7.91
CA GLU A 149 -19.51 15.45 -6.86
C GLU A 149 -18.44 15.03 -5.85
N PHE A 150 -18.33 13.71 -5.58
CA PHE A 150 -17.23 13.13 -4.82
C PHE A 150 -15.89 13.36 -5.52
N LEU A 151 -15.84 13.13 -6.82
CA LEU A 151 -14.64 13.36 -7.65
C LEU A 151 -14.25 14.83 -7.70
N GLU A 152 -15.23 15.72 -7.85
CA GLU A 152 -15.02 17.17 -7.84
C GLU A 152 -14.40 17.64 -6.52
N LEU A 153 -14.93 17.19 -5.38
CA LEU A 153 -14.38 17.50 -4.06
C LEU A 153 -12.90 17.12 -3.93
N CYS A 154 -12.52 15.93 -4.44
CA CYS A 154 -11.16 15.41 -4.34
C CYS A 154 -10.14 16.26 -5.11
N LYS A 155 -10.56 16.93 -6.18
CA LYS A 155 -9.68 17.82 -6.97
C LYS A 155 -9.22 19.05 -6.21
N PHE A 156 -9.94 19.44 -5.15
CA PHE A 156 -9.54 20.56 -4.31
C PHE A 156 -8.44 20.21 -3.30
N PHE A 157 -8.17 18.93 -3.05
CA PHE A 157 -7.17 18.53 -2.07
C PHE A 157 -5.76 18.91 -2.55
N SER A 158 -5.07 19.68 -1.72
CA SER A 158 -3.71 20.12 -1.98
C SER A 158 -2.87 20.06 -0.69
N PRO A 159 -1.55 19.80 -0.80
CA PRO A 159 -0.67 19.77 0.36
C PRO A 159 -0.58 21.15 1.01
N LEU A 160 -0.37 21.16 2.33
CA LEU A 160 -0.05 22.39 3.05
C LEU A 160 1.35 22.88 2.67
N SER A 161 1.59 24.19 2.76
CA SER A 161 2.93 24.77 2.53
C SER A 161 4.00 24.22 3.49
N SER A 162 3.61 23.83 4.71
CA SER A 162 4.48 23.21 5.71
C SER A 162 4.87 21.75 5.41
N SER A 163 4.43 21.19 4.27
CA SER A 163 4.68 19.78 3.92
C SER A 163 6.04 19.53 3.26
N SER A 164 6.82 20.57 2.95
CA SER A 164 8.05 20.46 2.17
C SER A 164 9.07 19.49 2.77
N GLU A 165 9.24 19.54 4.10
CA GLU A 165 10.20 18.66 4.80
C GLU A 165 9.84 17.18 4.65
N ILE A 166 8.54 16.83 4.76
CA ILE A 166 8.09 15.43 4.61
C ILE A 166 8.23 14.96 3.17
N LEU A 167 7.98 15.84 2.20
CA LEU A 167 8.13 15.51 0.79
C LEU A 167 9.59 15.16 0.42
N GLU A 168 10.57 15.74 1.11
CA GLU A 168 12.00 15.46 0.90
C GLU A 168 12.49 14.20 1.61
N LYS A 169 11.81 13.74 2.68
CA LYS A 169 12.18 12.52 3.40
C LYS A 169 11.98 11.26 2.56
N SER A 170 12.88 10.30 2.75
CA SER A 170 12.72 8.95 2.20
C SER A 170 11.57 8.21 2.91
N PHE A 171 10.97 7.24 2.24
CA PHE A 171 9.91 6.39 2.80
C PHE A 171 10.38 5.68 4.08
N PHE A 172 11.64 5.25 4.15
CA PHE A 172 12.25 4.66 5.33
C PHE A 172 12.24 5.63 6.51
N GLU A 173 12.62 6.90 6.33
CA GLU A 173 12.53 7.91 7.40
C GLU A 173 11.09 8.15 7.86
N LEU A 174 10.14 8.03 6.93
CA LEU A 174 8.72 8.18 7.18
C LEU A 174 8.05 6.91 7.72
N SER A 175 8.69 5.75 7.66
CA SER A 175 8.14 4.50 8.19
C SER A 175 8.11 4.50 9.72
N TYR A 176 6.93 4.23 10.29
CA TYR A 176 6.73 3.88 11.69
C TYR A 176 7.72 2.81 12.17
N TRP A 177 7.93 1.74 11.38
CA TRP A 177 8.80 0.64 11.80
C TRP A 177 10.29 0.97 11.77
N SER A 178 10.69 1.93 10.93
CA SER A 178 12.01 2.51 11.03
C SER A 178 12.19 3.30 12.33
N ARG A 179 11.18 4.06 12.74
CA ARG A 179 11.23 4.89 13.95
C ARG A 179 11.12 4.08 15.25
N TYR A 180 10.40 2.96 15.23
CA TYR A 180 10.25 2.05 16.38
C TYR A 180 10.76 0.65 16.07
N ASN A 181 12.08 0.54 15.94
CA ASN A 181 12.79 -0.71 15.68
C ASN A 181 12.82 -1.68 16.88
N ASN A 182 12.26 -1.31 18.04
CA ASN A 182 12.18 -2.17 19.22
C ASN A 182 11.10 -3.26 19.12
N CYS A 183 10.22 -3.17 18.13
CA CYS A 183 9.14 -4.14 17.90
C CYS A 183 9.58 -5.39 17.10
N VAL A 184 10.88 -5.55 16.87
CA VAL A 184 11.45 -6.58 16.00
C VAL A 184 11.28 -8.00 16.57
N GLU A 185 10.98 -8.17 17.87
CA GLU A 185 10.40 -9.43 18.38
C GLU A 185 8.87 -9.44 18.23
N ASN A 186 8.45 -9.68 16.98
CA ASN A 186 7.12 -10.13 16.53
C ASN A 186 5.87 -9.69 17.32
N ALA A 187 5.28 -8.59 16.86
CA ALA A 187 3.83 -8.36 16.92
C ALA A 187 3.05 -9.43 16.10
N CYS A 188 3.62 -9.97 15.01
CA CYS A 188 2.79 -10.77 14.12
C CYS A 188 2.71 -12.25 14.49
N ILE A 189 3.76 -12.92 14.98
CA ILE A 189 3.77 -14.40 14.99
C ILE A 189 4.57 -15.05 16.14
N ASN A 190 3.92 -16.03 16.78
CA ASN A 190 4.54 -17.08 17.59
C ASN A 190 5.46 -17.92 16.69
N ARG A 191 6.77 -17.95 16.98
CA ARG A 191 7.81 -18.62 16.17
C ARG A 191 7.51 -20.08 15.80
N ASN A 192 6.61 -20.75 16.53
CA ASN A 192 6.23 -22.14 16.30
C ASN A 192 5.00 -22.34 15.38
N GLU A 193 4.32 -21.27 14.96
CA GLU A 193 3.04 -21.34 14.25
C GLU A 193 3.03 -20.59 12.91
N TYR A 194 4.19 -20.13 12.41
CA TYR A 194 4.25 -19.46 11.12
C TYR A 194 3.65 -20.34 10.02
N LYS A 195 2.46 -19.95 9.57
CA LYS A 195 1.81 -20.56 8.41
C LYS A 195 2.14 -19.69 7.21
N PRO A 196 2.78 -20.26 6.17
CA PRO A 196 3.00 -19.59 4.91
C PRO A 196 1.72 -18.95 4.37
N PRO A 197 1.80 -17.80 3.70
CA PRO A 197 0.75 -17.32 2.81
C PRO A 197 0.27 -18.46 1.88
N SER A 198 -0.99 -18.88 2.04
CA SER A 198 -1.58 -19.95 1.21
C SER A 198 -1.94 -19.49 -0.21
N SER A 199 -1.80 -18.21 -0.52
CA SER A 199 -2.17 -17.60 -1.79
C SER A 199 -1.30 -16.39 -2.11
N LEU A 200 -1.26 -16.02 -3.40
CA LEU A 200 -0.62 -14.78 -3.89
C LEU A 200 -1.16 -13.53 -3.16
N TRP A 201 -2.41 -13.56 -2.73
CA TRP A 201 -3.03 -12.48 -1.96
C TRP A 201 -2.37 -12.28 -0.59
N ASN A 202 -2.07 -13.38 0.09
CA ASN A 202 -1.46 -13.35 1.41
C ASN A 202 0.05 -13.00 1.35
N LEU A 203 0.67 -13.03 0.16
CA LEU A 203 2.07 -12.60 -0.03
C LEU A 203 2.27 -11.09 0.09
N ARG A 204 1.19 -10.30 0.01
CA ARG A 204 1.26 -8.83 0.10
C ARG A 204 1.73 -8.35 1.48
N TRP A 205 1.65 -9.21 2.49
CA TRP A 205 2.22 -8.94 3.80
C TRP A 205 3.76 -9.08 3.74
N PRO A 206 4.52 -8.10 4.25
CA PRO A 206 5.96 -8.23 4.42
C PRO A 206 6.31 -9.45 5.28
N MET A 207 7.46 -10.07 4.99
CA MET A 207 8.06 -11.03 5.92
C MET A 207 8.29 -10.37 7.28
N HIS A 208 8.36 -11.19 8.32
CA HIS A 208 8.47 -10.70 9.68
C HIS A 208 9.94 -10.45 10.06
N ASN A 209 10.18 -9.66 11.12
CA ASN A 209 11.50 -9.25 11.62
C ASN A 209 12.29 -8.35 10.65
N ILE A 210 12.11 -7.04 10.79
CA ILE A 210 12.97 -6.05 10.10
C ILE A 210 14.37 -6.12 10.72
N LEU A 211 15.35 -6.56 9.95
CA LEU A 211 16.76 -6.53 10.33
C LEU A 211 17.31 -5.10 10.25
N SER A 212 16.99 -4.40 9.17
CA SER A 212 17.41 -3.01 8.96
C SER A 212 16.54 -2.31 7.91
N GLY A 213 16.49 -0.99 7.98
CA GLY A 213 16.00 -0.11 6.92
C GLY A 213 17.08 0.91 6.57
N SER A 214 17.18 1.29 5.29
CA SER A 214 18.21 2.22 4.81
C SER A 214 17.85 2.81 3.44
N LYS A 215 18.69 3.73 2.96
CA LYS A 215 18.72 4.07 1.53
C LYS A 215 19.25 2.87 0.74
N PRO A 216 18.76 2.63 -0.48
CA PRO A 216 19.13 1.44 -1.24
C PRO A 216 20.61 1.45 -1.65
N ASP A 217 21.35 0.44 -1.23
CA ASP A 217 22.69 0.17 -1.75
C ASP A 217 22.58 -0.31 -3.20
N HIS A 218 23.11 0.49 -4.12
CA HIS A 218 22.79 0.53 -5.56
C HIS A 218 23.13 -0.70 -6.44
N ASN A 219 22.85 -1.95 -6.03
CA ASN A 219 23.16 -3.12 -6.86
C ASN A 219 22.19 -4.30 -6.73
N LEU A 220 20.90 -4.05 -6.93
CA LEU A 220 19.98 -5.14 -7.28
C LEU A 220 20.06 -5.37 -8.78
N LYS A 221 21.01 -6.23 -9.21
CA LYS A 221 21.24 -6.59 -10.62
C LYS A 221 19.93 -6.84 -11.38
N TYR A 222 18.92 -7.39 -10.72
CA TYR A 222 17.60 -7.69 -11.27
C TYR A 222 16.80 -6.46 -11.73
N LEU A 223 16.90 -5.33 -11.04
CA LEU A 223 16.20 -4.10 -11.46
C LEU A 223 16.68 -3.60 -12.82
N ASN A 224 17.95 -3.86 -13.17
CA ASN A 224 18.52 -3.42 -14.45
C ASN A 224 17.89 -4.12 -15.66
N TYR A 225 17.24 -5.27 -15.46
CA TYR A 225 16.53 -6.01 -16.52
C TYR A 225 15.04 -5.67 -16.58
N LEU A 226 14.56 -4.80 -15.68
CA LEU A 226 13.18 -4.31 -15.69
C LEU A 226 13.17 -2.93 -16.36
N ASN A 227 12.29 -2.75 -17.35
CA ASN A 227 12.03 -1.44 -17.96
C ASN A 227 11.13 -0.61 -17.04
N LEU A 228 11.63 -0.26 -15.86
CA LEU A 228 10.89 0.41 -14.81
C LEU A 228 11.35 1.87 -14.66
N ASP A 229 10.44 2.82 -14.86
CA ASP A 229 10.74 4.25 -14.70
C ASP A 229 10.60 4.74 -13.25
N PHE A 230 11.19 3.99 -12.32
CA PHE A 230 11.18 4.26 -10.89
C PHE A 230 12.60 4.37 -10.34
N ILE A 231 12.77 5.17 -9.29
CA ILE A 231 14.01 5.25 -8.52
C ILE A 231 13.75 4.63 -7.15
N ALA A 232 14.63 3.73 -6.75
CA ALA A 232 14.62 3.19 -5.41
C ALA A 232 14.92 4.31 -4.40
N ASP A 233 14.03 4.47 -3.45
CA ASP A 233 14.09 5.50 -2.41
C ASP A 233 14.49 4.89 -1.07
N SER A 234 13.94 3.71 -0.77
CA SER A 234 14.15 3.03 0.51
C SER A 234 14.31 1.53 0.35
N GLN A 235 15.12 0.94 1.20
CA GLN A 235 15.33 -0.50 1.32
C GLN A 235 14.98 -0.95 2.74
N ILE A 236 14.25 -2.05 2.85
CA ILE A 236 13.94 -2.73 4.10
C ILE A 236 14.38 -4.18 3.96
N ILE A 237 15.21 -4.65 4.89
CA ILE A 237 15.74 -6.01 4.91
C ILE A 237 15.07 -6.76 6.06
N TYR A 238 14.52 -7.93 5.75
CA TYR A 238 13.88 -8.82 6.71
C TYR A 238 14.68 -10.11 6.90
N GLY A 239 14.59 -10.67 8.12
CA GLY A 239 15.31 -11.86 8.55
C GLY A 239 16.25 -11.55 9.71
N ASN A 240 17.42 -12.19 9.72
CA ASN A 240 18.44 -11.97 10.75
C ASN A 240 19.84 -11.92 10.11
N LYS A 241 20.87 -11.69 10.94
CA LYS A 241 22.26 -11.57 10.45
C LYS A 241 22.78 -12.82 9.75
N ASP A 242 22.24 -13.99 10.08
CA ASP A 242 22.67 -15.28 9.56
C ASP A 242 21.88 -15.68 8.31
N GLN A 243 20.65 -15.16 8.15
CA GLN A 243 19.76 -15.48 7.05
C GLN A 243 18.88 -14.28 6.68
N ILE A 244 19.14 -13.70 5.51
CA ILE A 244 18.24 -12.74 4.87
C ILE A 244 17.09 -13.50 4.23
N GLU A 245 15.86 -13.14 4.61
CA GLU A 245 14.64 -13.79 4.15
C GLU A 245 13.97 -13.00 3.02
N GLU A 246 13.96 -11.67 3.14
CA GLU A 246 13.38 -10.76 2.17
C GLU A 246 14.17 -9.44 2.10
N ILE A 247 14.31 -8.90 0.90
CA ILE A 247 14.71 -7.50 0.66
C ILE A 247 13.55 -6.81 -0.06
N GLN A 248 13.02 -5.76 0.54
CA GLN A 248 11.99 -4.91 -0.04
C GLN A 248 12.60 -3.57 -0.44
N LEU A 249 12.37 -3.17 -1.68
CA LEU A 249 12.56 -1.80 -2.13
C LEU A 249 11.23 -1.07 -2.24
N VAL A 250 11.22 0.18 -1.78
CA VAL A 250 10.16 1.14 -2.06
C VAL A 250 10.71 2.15 -3.06
N MET A 251 9.97 2.36 -4.14
CA MET A 251 10.41 3.15 -5.28
C MET A 251 9.32 4.14 -5.67
N PHE A 252 9.74 5.30 -6.16
CA PHE A 252 8.85 6.34 -6.69
C PHE A 252 9.18 6.66 -8.15
N PRO A 253 8.24 7.21 -8.93
CA PRO A 253 8.49 7.63 -10.30
C PRO A 253 9.68 8.60 -10.41
N LYS A 254 10.46 8.50 -11.49
CA LYS A 254 11.65 9.36 -11.70
C LYS A 254 11.33 10.86 -11.76
N ASN A 255 10.10 11.20 -12.11
CA ASN A 255 9.63 12.59 -12.15
C ASN A 255 9.49 13.23 -10.74
N GLY A 256 9.78 12.49 -9.67
CA GLY A 256 9.78 12.96 -8.28
C GLY A 256 8.40 13.03 -7.63
N LYS A 257 7.32 12.70 -8.36
CA LYS A 257 5.96 12.81 -7.85
C LYS A 257 5.58 11.54 -7.09
N LYS A 258 5.36 11.68 -5.78
CA LYS A 258 4.93 10.59 -4.88
C LYS A 258 3.42 10.27 -4.99
N SER A 259 2.87 10.29 -6.20
CA SER A 259 1.46 9.94 -6.47
C SER A 259 1.28 8.46 -6.84
N GLN A 260 2.38 7.77 -7.07
CA GLN A 260 2.46 6.35 -7.37
C GLN A 260 3.63 5.75 -6.61
N ILE A 261 3.52 4.50 -6.20
CA ILE A 261 4.55 3.78 -5.45
C ILE A 261 4.71 2.39 -6.06
N ALA A 262 5.95 1.97 -6.20
CA ALA A 262 6.29 0.60 -6.56
C ALA A 262 7.02 -0.08 -5.40
N TRP A 263 6.62 -1.31 -5.09
CA TRP A 263 7.31 -2.19 -4.17
C TRP A 263 7.94 -3.31 -4.96
N PHE A 264 9.27 -3.47 -4.83
CA PHE A 264 9.98 -4.59 -5.43
C PHE A 264 10.60 -5.43 -4.31
N ARG A 265 10.11 -6.66 -4.19
CA ARG A 265 10.44 -7.56 -3.08
C ARG A 265 11.15 -8.78 -3.63
N VAL A 266 12.30 -9.08 -3.04
CA VAL A 266 13.15 -10.23 -3.34
C VAL A 266 13.10 -11.16 -2.14
N PHE A 267 12.56 -12.35 -2.32
CA PHE A 267 12.48 -13.36 -1.27
C PHE A 267 13.51 -14.45 -1.53
N ASN A 268 14.29 -14.76 -0.50
CA ASN A 268 15.18 -15.91 -0.55
C ASN A 268 14.33 -17.19 -0.62
N LYS A 269 14.50 -18.00 -1.67
CA LYS A 269 13.68 -19.20 -1.91
C LYS A 269 13.83 -20.26 -0.83
N ALA A 270 14.95 -20.29 -0.11
CA ALA A 270 15.15 -21.21 1.00
C ALA A 270 14.24 -20.89 2.20
N SER A 271 13.92 -19.61 2.41
CA SER A 271 12.98 -19.13 3.43
C SER A 271 11.57 -18.86 2.88
N PHE A 272 11.42 -18.68 1.57
CA PHE A 272 10.15 -18.32 0.97
C PHE A 272 9.23 -19.54 0.88
N PRO A 273 8.09 -19.54 1.59
CA PRO A 273 7.39 -20.79 1.84
C PRO A 273 6.39 -21.19 0.75
N ILE A 274 6.37 -20.52 -0.40
CA ILE A 274 5.56 -20.95 -1.54
C ILE A 274 6.35 -21.96 -2.38
N LYS A 275 6.05 -23.24 -2.17
CA LYS A 275 6.39 -24.28 -3.14
C LYS A 275 5.82 -23.87 -4.49
N LYS A 276 6.61 -23.97 -5.57
CA LYS A 276 6.14 -23.81 -6.96
C LYS A 276 4.79 -24.55 -7.07
N PRO A 277 3.67 -23.86 -7.31
CA PRO A 277 2.37 -24.51 -7.30
C PRO A 277 2.40 -25.59 -8.39
N PRO A 278 1.99 -26.83 -8.10
CA PRO A 278 1.78 -27.81 -9.17
C PRO A 278 0.78 -27.20 -10.17
N LEU A 279 0.95 -27.48 -11.47
CA LEU A 279 0.10 -26.91 -12.53
C LEU A 279 -1.41 -27.07 -12.23
N SER A 280 -1.80 -28.14 -11.54
CA SER A 280 -3.16 -28.44 -11.09
C SER A 280 -3.71 -27.57 -9.95
N ARG A 281 -2.86 -26.78 -9.28
CA ARG A 281 -3.21 -25.83 -8.21
C ARG A 281 -2.95 -24.37 -8.59
N LEU A 282 -2.47 -24.12 -9.80
CA LEU A 282 -2.59 -22.78 -10.36
C LEU A 282 -4.09 -22.46 -10.39
N PRO A 283 -4.51 -21.29 -9.90
CA PRO A 283 -5.92 -20.95 -9.86
C PRO A 283 -6.52 -21.09 -11.25
N ASN A 284 -7.59 -21.89 -11.37
CA ASN A 284 -8.48 -21.80 -12.51
C ASN A 284 -9.02 -20.37 -12.54
N MET A 285 -8.97 -19.75 -13.72
CA MET A 285 -9.22 -18.33 -14.02
C MET A 285 -10.49 -17.70 -13.42
N ASN A 286 -11.38 -18.48 -12.81
CA ASN A 286 -12.71 -18.06 -12.38
C ASN A 286 -12.98 -18.20 -10.87
N SER A 287 -11.98 -18.46 -10.02
CA SER A 287 -12.27 -18.70 -8.60
C SER A 287 -11.14 -18.35 -7.63
N PHE A 288 -10.72 -17.10 -7.61
CA PHE A 288 -10.08 -16.55 -6.40
C PHE A 288 -11.16 -15.91 -5.54
N SER A 289 -11.87 -16.76 -4.80
CA SER A 289 -13.16 -16.50 -4.12
C SER A 289 -14.27 -16.11 -5.12
N GLY A 290 -15.52 -16.54 -4.90
CA GLY A 290 -16.64 -16.14 -5.77
C GLY A 290 -17.01 -14.65 -5.69
N TYR A 291 -16.09 -13.79 -5.27
CA TYR A 291 -16.35 -12.46 -4.73
C TYR A 291 -15.38 -11.37 -5.26
N SER A 292 -14.38 -11.70 -6.09
CA SER A 292 -13.50 -10.71 -6.71
C SER A 292 -12.92 -11.20 -8.03
N ASN A 293 -13.31 -10.58 -9.15
CA ASN A 293 -12.79 -10.90 -10.48
C ASN A 293 -11.45 -10.21 -10.72
N PHE A 294 -10.35 -10.80 -10.23
CA PHE A 294 -9.01 -10.39 -10.62
C PHE A 294 -8.67 -10.98 -11.99
N ASN A 295 -8.01 -10.17 -12.82
CA ASN A 295 -7.45 -10.65 -14.07
C ASN A 295 -6.07 -11.27 -13.79
N LEU A 296 -5.86 -12.49 -14.27
CA LEU A 296 -4.55 -13.14 -14.26
C LEU A 296 -3.99 -13.15 -15.68
N THR A 297 -2.84 -12.51 -15.86
CA THR A 297 -2.04 -12.55 -17.08
C THR A 297 -0.79 -13.38 -16.81
N VAL A 298 -0.40 -14.23 -17.75
CA VAL A 298 0.81 -15.04 -17.65
C VAL A 298 1.75 -14.70 -18.80
N LEU A 299 2.98 -14.31 -18.49
CA LEU A 299 4.05 -14.13 -19.47
C LEU A 299 5.01 -15.31 -19.40
N ASN A 300 5.44 -15.79 -20.56
CA ASN A 300 6.39 -16.89 -20.70
C ASN A 300 7.75 -16.29 -21.10
N PRO A 301 8.63 -15.98 -20.14
CA PRO A 301 9.94 -15.45 -20.44
C PRO A 301 10.76 -16.50 -21.18
N LYS A 302 11.62 -16.04 -22.08
CA LYS A 302 12.56 -16.92 -22.80
C LYS A 302 13.98 -16.88 -22.25
N SER A 303 14.27 -15.88 -21.41
CA SER A 303 15.55 -15.72 -20.76
C SER A 303 15.84 -16.85 -19.75
N ASP A 304 17.07 -17.37 -19.77
CA ASP A 304 17.58 -18.32 -18.78
C ASP A 304 17.67 -17.73 -17.35
N MET A 305 17.49 -16.41 -17.22
CA MET A 305 17.51 -15.72 -15.92
C MET A 305 16.26 -16.00 -15.08
N ILE A 306 15.17 -16.49 -15.68
CA ILE A 306 13.92 -16.78 -14.98
C ILE A 306 13.60 -18.28 -15.13
N SER A 307 13.31 -18.94 -14.03
CA SER A 307 13.03 -20.39 -13.98
C SER A 307 11.53 -20.73 -14.05
N SER A 308 10.69 -19.70 -14.22
CA SER A 308 9.23 -19.76 -14.16
C SER A 308 8.57 -18.83 -15.17
N ASN A 309 7.25 -18.94 -15.29
CA ASN A 309 6.45 -17.87 -15.89
C ASN A 309 6.40 -16.65 -14.95
N ILE A 310 6.00 -15.50 -15.51
CA ILE A 310 5.67 -14.29 -14.74
C ILE A 310 4.15 -14.24 -14.62
N TYR A 311 3.66 -14.25 -13.39
CA TYR A 311 2.23 -14.24 -13.08
C TYR A 311 1.82 -12.83 -12.65
N ILE A 312 0.98 -12.18 -13.45
CA ILE A 312 0.49 -10.83 -13.18
C ILE A 312 -0.97 -10.89 -12.73
N ALA A 313 -1.23 -10.50 -11.49
CA ALA A 313 -2.57 -10.29 -10.96
C ALA A 313 -2.95 -8.81 -11.06
N SER A 314 -4.17 -8.54 -11.53
CA SER A 314 -4.66 -7.18 -11.76
C SER A 314 -6.11 -7.02 -11.31
N VAL A 315 -6.42 -5.86 -10.70
CA VAL A 315 -7.80 -5.49 -10.36
C VAL A 315 -8.59 -5.07 -11.61
N ASN A 316 -7.94 -4.39 -12.55
CA ASN A 316 -8.53 -3.94 -13.80
C ASN A 316 -7.43 -3.68 -14.85
N ASN A 317 -7.80 -3.70 -16.13
CA ASN A 317 -6.83 -3.59 -17.22
C ASN A 317 -6.28 -2.18 -17.46
N CYS A 318 -6.86 -1.13 -16.87
CA CYS A 318 -6.58 0.26 -17.26
C CYS A 318 -5.69 1.01 -16.28
N TYR A 319 -5.83 0.76 -14.98
CA TYR A 319 -5.28 1.60 -13.92
C TYR A 319 -4.49 0.84 -12.86
N GLY A 320 -4.55 -0.50 -12.85
CA GLY A 320 -4.00 -1.31 -11.77
C GLY A 320 -4.84 -1.22 -10.47
N PRO A 321 -4.28 -1.57 -9.30
CA PRO A 321 -2.91 -2.02 -9.10
C PRO A 321 -2.61 -3.32 -9.84
N HIS A 322 -1.33 -3.54 -10.12
CA HIS A 322 -0.83 -4.79 -10.70
C HIS A 322 0.26 -5.37 -9.81
N ASP A 323 0.19 -6.68 -9.59
CA ASP A 323 1.21 -7.46 -8.90
C ASP A 323 1.79 -8.49 -9.86
N ALA A 324 3.10 -8.53 -10.04
CA ALA A 324 3.81 -9.59 -10.76
C ALA A 324 4.61 -10.46 -9.80
N LEU A 325 4.45 -11.78 -9.90
CA LEU A 325 5.26 -12.76 -9.17
C LEU A 325 6.00 -13.69 -10.14
N TRP A 326 7.30 -13.91 -9.90
CA TRP A 326 8.12 -14.86 -10.66
C TRP A 326 9.29 -15.40 -9.82
N TRP A 327 10.03 -16.37 -10.37
CA TRP A 327 11.14 -17.04 -9.70
C TRP A 327 12.35 -17.23 -10.60
N ASP A 328 13.53 -17.17 -10.01
CA ASP A 328 14.75 -17.74 -10.59
C ASP A 328 15.20 -18.98 -9.79
N ASN A 329 16.46 -19.36 -9.97
CA ASN A 329 17.04 -20.51 -9.29
C ASN A 329 17.15 -20.30 -7.77
N GLU A 330 17.41 -19.08 -7.31
CA GLU A 330 17.75 -18.70 -5.94
C GLU A 330 16.64 -17.96 -5.19
N ASN A 331 15.81 -17.19 -5.87
CA ASN A 331 14.88 -16.22 -5.30
C ASN A 331 13.49 -16.26 -5.94
N ALA A 332 12.51 -15.76 -5.19
CA ALA A 332 11.22 -15.32 -5.71
C ALA A 332 11.18 -13.80 -5.74
N TYR A 333 10.45 -13.24 -6.69
CA TYR A 333 10.34 -11.79 -6.90
C TYR A 333 8.89 -11.38 -6.98
N LEU A 334 8.55 -10.31 -6.27
CA LEU A 334 7.24 -9.67 -6.31
C LEU A 334 7.41 -8.19 -6.66
N LEU A 335 6.91 -7.78 -7.82
CA LEU A 335 6.79 -6.38 -8.20
C LEU A 335 5.34 -5.95 -8.04
N GLN A 336 5.10 -4.92 -7.25
CA GLN A 336 3.77 -4.40 -6.97
C GLN A 336 3.74 -2.93 -7.32
N LEU A 337 2.80 -2.54 -8.15
CA LEU A 337 2.66 -1.16 -8.59
C LEU A 337 1.29 -0.63 -8.21
N SER A 338 1.29 0.48 -7.46
CA SER A 338 0.05 1.15 -7.07
C SER A 338 -0.72 1.63 -8.30
N ALA A 339 -2.01 1.85 -8.13
CA ALA A 339 -2.85 2.30 -9.22
C ALA A 339 -2.48 3.72 -9.68
N SER A 340 -2.60 3.99 -10.98
CA SER A 340 -2.39 5.31 -11.57
C SER A 340 -3.06 5.39 -12.95
N VAL A 341 -3.19 6.60 -13.50
CA VAL A 341 -3.87 6.84 -14.79
C VAL A 341 -3.18 6.13 -15.95
N ASN A 342 -1.85 6.01 -15.89
CA ASN A 342 -1.02 5.45 -16.97
C ASN A 342 -0.50 4.04 -16.62
N ASN A 343 -1.21 3.31 -15.76
CA ASN A 343 -0.79 1.97 -15.33
C ASN A 343 -1.72 0.90 -15.90
N SER A 344 -1.77 0.79 -17.23
CA SER A 344 -2.53 -0.28 -17.89
C SER A 344 -1.79 -1.61 -17.80
N ILE A 345 -2.52 -2.72 -17.98
CA ILE A 345 -1.90 -4.05 -17.98
C ILE A 345 -0.88 -4.21 -19.11
N GLU A 346 -1.11 -3.60 -20.28
CA GLU A 346 -0.15 -3.66 -21.40
C GLU A 346 1.15 -2.91 -21.07
N LEU A 347 1.06 -1.71 -20.51
CA LEU A 347 2.23 -0.96 -20.03
C LEU A 347 2.97 -1.71 -18.91
N PHE A 348 2.23 -2.40 -18.04
CA PHE A 348 2.85 -3.21 -16.99
C PHE A 348 3.59 -4.43 -17.54
N LYS A 349 3.13 -5.04 -18.65
CA LYS A 349 3.87 -6.12 -19.32
C LYS A 349 5.18 -5.62 -19.94
N GLU A 350 5.21 -4.38 -20.43
CA GLU A 350 6.41 -3.78 -21.03
C GLU A 350 7.57 -3.66 -20.04
N ILE A 351 7.31 -3.63 -18.73
CA ILE A 351 8.35 -3.69 -17.68
C ILE A 351 9.23 -4.94 -17.86
N PHE A 352 8.65 -6.03 -18.34
CA PHE A 352 9.33 -7.32 -18.50
C PHE A 352 9.88 -7.55 -19.91
N CYS A 353 9.82 -6.58 -20.83
CA CYS A 353 10.15 -6.79 -22.25
C CYS A 353 11.54 -7.42 -22.45
N GLN A 354 12.54 -6.97 -21.68
CA GLN A 354 13.91 -7.48 -21.78
C GLN A 354 14.06 -8.95 -21.32
N LEU A 355 13.11 -9.46 -20.54
CA LEU A 355 13.06 -10.85 -20.07
C LEU A 355 12.30 -11.77 -21.04
N MET A 356 11.56 -11.18 -21.98
CA MET A 356 10.71 -11.89 -22.95
C MET A 356 11.44 -12.19 -24.26
N ASP A 357 12.50 -11.45 -24.58
CA ASP A 357 13.27 -11.61 -25.81
C ASP A 357 14.51 -12.50 -25.60
N ASP A 358 14.82 -13.32 -26.61
CA ASP A 358 16.09 -14.05 -26.70
C ASP A 358 17.19 -13.03 -27.06
N LYS A 359 18.01 -12.61 -26.09
CA LYS A 359 19.24 -11.87 -26.38
C LYS A 359 20.47 -12.75 -26.18
#